data_AF-A0A530LPN0-F1
#
_entry.id   AF-A0A530LPN0-F1
#
_cell.length_a   1.000
_cell.length_b   1.000
_cell.length_c   1.000
_cell.angle_alpha   90.00
_cell.angle_beta   90.00
_cell.angle_gamma   90.00
#
_symmetry.space_group_name_H-M   'P 1'
#
loop_
_entity.id
_entity.type
_entity.pdbx_description
1 polymer ?
#
loop_
_entity_poly.entity_id
_entity_poly.type
_entity_poly.pdbx_seq_one_letter_code
_entity_poly.pdbx_strand_id
1 'polypeptide(L)' 'FMIPVNDWTQFPEAIRRKLVLELAGPASPQRAAEEAAHPPLVLAQNIPDTDCLVGEKMWRDRSWMYNTH' A
#
# COMPACT_ATOMS: atom_id res chain seq x y z
N PHE A 1 11.96 10.49 -14.42
CA PHE A 1 13.25 9.77 -14.63
C PHE A 1 13.96 10.35 -15.88
N MET A 2 15.22 9.99 -16.15
CA MET A 2 15.98 10.49 -17.32
C MET A 2 16.43 9.33 -18.21
N ILE A 3 16.22 9.45 -19.52
CA ILE A 3 16.72 8.49 -20.53
C ILE A 3 17.86 9.19 -21.28
N PRO A 4 19.09 8.65 -21.23
CA PRO A 4 20.21 9.24 -21.97
C PRO A 4 20.07 8.96 -23.48
N VAL A 5 20.43 9.95 -24.28
CA VAL A 5 20.46 9.87 -25.75
C VAL A 5 21.88 10.22 -26.19
N ASN A 6 22.54 9.30 -26.90
CA ASN A 6 23.92 9.48 -27.33
C ASN A 6 24.01 9.94 -28.80
N ASP A 7 22.95 9.73 -29.59
CA ASP A 7 22.90 10.11 -31.00
C ASP A 7 21.47 10.55 -31.42
N TRP A 8 21.37 11.42 -32.42
CA TRP A 8 20.09 11.96 -32.89
C TRP A 8 19.12 10.89 -33.42
N THR A 9 19.64 9.81 -34.01
CA THR A 9 18.81 8.70 -34.51
C THR A 9 18.04 7.97 -33.41
N GLN A 10 18.51 8.07 -32.16
CA GLN A 10 17.90 7.42 -30.98
C GLN A 10 16.77 8.28 -30.38
N PHE A 11 16.71 9.57 -30.70
CA PHE A 11 15.77 10.51 -30.10
C PHE A 11 14.29 10.08 -30.23
N PRO A 12 13.80 9.59 -31.39
CA PRO A 12 12.41 9.19 -31.53
C PRO A 12 12.02 8.02 -30.62
N GLU A 13 12.91 7.05 -30.45
CA GLU A 13 12.68 5.88 -29.59
C GLU A 13 12.77 6.28 -28.12
N ALA A 14 13.77 7.08 -27.74
CA ALA A 14 13.97 7.54 -26.38
C ALA A 14 12.80 8.40 -25.87
N ILE A 15 12.26 9.31 -26.71
CA ILE A 15 11.08 10.10 -26.36
C ILE A 15 9.83 9.24 -26.24
N ARG A 16 9.63 8.26 -27.15
CA ARG A 16 8.49 7.34 -27.06
C ARG A 16 8.53 6.54 -25.75
N ARG A 17 9.70 5.99 -25.41
CA ARG A 17 9.89 5.25 -24.17
C ARG A 17 9.65 6.14 -22.94
N LYS A 18 10.12 7.37 -22.96
CA LYS A 18 9.87 8.35 -21.89
C LYS A 18 8.37 8.61 -21.73
N LEU A 19 7.67 8.90 -22.83
CA LEU A 19 6.24 9.20 -22.79
C LEU A 19 5.41 8.04 -22.24
N VAL A 20 5.71 6.81 -22.67
CA VAL A 20 5.03 5.60 -22.18
C VAL A 20 5.23 5.45 -20.67
N LEU A 21 6.46 5.63 -20.17
CA LEU A 21 6.76 5.47 -18.75
C LEU A 21 6.12 6.56 -17.87
N GLU A 22 6.03 7.80 -18.35
CA GLU A 22 5.37 8.90 -17.61
C GLU A 22 3.84 8.73 -17.56
N LEU A 23 3.22 8.14 -18.60
CA LEU A 23 1.76 7.96 -18.66
C LEU A 23 1.29 6.64 -18.04
N ALA A 24 1.98 5.53 -18.33
CA ALA A 24 1.55 4.18 -17.94
C ALA A 24 2.31 3.62 -16.72
N GLY A 25 3.33 4.33 -16.23
CA GLY A 25 4.13 3.90 -15.10
C GLY A 25 3.33 3.89 -13.78
N PRO A 26 3.78 3.11 -12.77
CA PRO A 26 3.19 3.12 -11.43
C PRO A 26 3.19 4.49 -10.77
N ALA A 27 4.17 5.33 -11.12
CA ALA A 27 4.30 6.69 -10.62
C ALA A 27 3.59 7.75 -11.49
N SER A 28 2.77 7.34 -12.47
CA SER A 28 2.07 8.32 -13.31
C SER A 28 1.04 9.11 -12.49
N PRO A 29 0.92 10.43 -12.69
CA PRO A 29 -0.03 11.25 -11.93
C PRO A 29 -1.48 10.79 -12.11
N GLN A 30 -1.84 10.35 -13.32
CA GLN A 30 -3.18 9.85 -13.62
C GLN A 30 -3.48 8.58 -12.82
N ARG A 31 -2.57 7.61 -12.80
CA ARG A 31 -2.74 6.37 -12.04
C ARG A 31 -2.77 6.63 -10.54
N ALA A 32 -1.94 7.53 -10.03
CA ALA A 32 -1.97 7.92 -8.62
C ALA A 32 -3.31 8.57 -8.23
N ALA A 33 -3.88 9.38 -9.12
CA ALA A 33 -5.21 9.96 -8.91
C ALA A 33 -6.32 8.90 -8.94
N GLU A 34 -6.22 7.92 -9.85
CA GLU A 34 -7.15 6.78 -9.91
C GLU A 34 -7.07 5.89 -8.66
N GLU A 35 -5.87 5.55 -8.17
CA GLU A 35 -5.68 4.80 -6.92
C GLU A 35 -6.18 5.58 -5.70
N ALA A 36 -6.03 6.91 -5.67
CA ALA A 36 -6.57 7.73 -4.61
C ALA A 36 -8.11 7.76 -4.64
N ALA A 37 -8.72 7.79 -5.83
CA ALA A 37 -10.17 7.72 -6.00
C ALA A 37 -10.73 6.32 -5.71
N HIS A 38 -9.94 5.29 -5.95
CA HIS A 38 -10.32 3.88 -5.81
C HIS A 38 -9.26 3.14 -5.00
N PRO A 39 -9.20 3.36 -3.68
CA PRO A 39 -8.20 2.75 -2.83
C PRO A 39 -8.36 1.22 -2.84
N PRO A 40 -7.24 0.47 -2.72
CA PRO A 40 -7.29 -0.99 -2.70
C PRO A 40 -8.12 -1.47 -1.51
N LEU A 41 -9.06 -2.36 -1.80
CA LEU A 41 -9.86 -3.03 -0.76
C LEU A 41 -8.98 -4.06 -0.04
N VAL A 42 -8.57 -3.74 1.18
CA VAL A 42 -7.85 -4.67 2.06
C VAL A 42 -8.87 -5.41 2.92
N LEU A 43 -8.90 -6.74 2.81
CA LEU A 43 -9.74 -7.57 3.68
C LEU A 43 -9.22 -7.48 5.12
N ALA A 44 -10.05 -6.96 6.03
CA ALA A 44 -9.71 -6.79 7.43
C ALA A 44 -9.37 -8.12 8.17
N GLN A 45 -9.78 -9.26 7.61
CA GLN A 45 -9.65 -10.58 8.22
C GLN A 45 -8.38 -11.35 7.80
N ASN A 46 -7.43 -10.72 7.11
CA ASN A 46 -6.23 -11.40 6.59
C ASN A 46 -5.00 -11.36 7.55
N ILE A 47 -5.22 -11.24 8.85
CA ILE A 47 -4.17 -11.15 9.87
C ILE A 47 -4.47 -12.23 10.94
N PRO A 48 -3.47 -12.99 11.43
CA PRO A 48 -3.69 -14.11 12.36
C PRO A 48 -4.52 -13.70 13.57
N ASP A 49 -5.35 -14.65 14.01
CA ASP A 49 -6.29 -14.75 15.14
C ASP A 49 -6.11 -13.69 16.26
N THR A 50 -6.33 -12.41 15.91
CA THR A 50 -6.19 -11.32 16.87
C THR A 50 -7.48 -11.27 17.68
N ASP A 51 -7.39 -11.64 18.94
CA ASP A 51 -8.52 -11.70 19.86
C ASP A 51 -8.94 -10.28 20.29
N CYS A 52 -9.83 -9.65 19.52
CA CYS A 52 -10.40 -8.33 19.83
C CYS A 52 -11.13 -8.29 21.19
N LEU A 53 -11.47 -9.45 21.76
CA LEU A 53 -12.14 -9.57 23.05
C LEU A 53 -11.16 -9.87 24.20
N VAL A 54 -9.85 -9.82 23.96
CA VAL A 54 -8.84 -10.09 25.00
C VAL A 54 -9.04 -9.20 26.23
N GLY A 55 -9.39 -7.93 26.05
CA GLY A 55 -9.68 -7.01 27.15
C GLY A 55 -10.90 -7.41 28.00
N GLU A 56 -11.98 -7.88 27.35
CA GLU A 56 -13.19 -8.33 28.04
C GLU A 56 -12.96 -9.67 28.76
N LYS A 57 -12.20 -10.58 28.14
CA LYS A 57 -11.80 -11.86 28.75
C LYS A 57 -10.96 -11.63 30.01
N MET A 58 -9.94 -10.76 29.93
CA MET A 58 -9.13 -10.39 31.10
C MET A 58 -9.95 -9.73 32.21
N TRP A 59 -10.93 -8.88 31.85
CA TRP A 59 -11.82 -8.26 32.83
C TRP A 59 -12.73 -9.27 33.54
N ARG A 60 -13.28 -10.25 32.81
CA ARG A 60 -14.07 -11.34 33.38
C ARG A 60 -13.23 -12.25 34.30
N ASP A 61 -11.97 -12.48 33.94
CA ASP A 61 -11.06 -13.34 34.70
C ASP A 61 -10.36 -12.65 35.88
N ARG A 62 -10.83 -11.46 36.31
CA ARG A 62 -10.25 -10.65 37.40
C ARG A 62 -10.35 -11.27 38.81
N SER A 63 -10.72 -12.54 38.95
CA SER A 63 -10.86 -13.20 40.27
C SER A 63 -9.55 -13.20 41.06
N TRP A 64 -8.40 -13.24 40.37
CA TRP A 64 -7.06 -13.11 40.97
C TRP A 64 -6.84 -11.78 41.72
N MET A 65 -7.57 -10.72 41.35
CA MET A 65 -7.42 -9.38 41.92
C MET A 65 -8.03 -9.27 43.33
N TYR A 66 -8.93 -10.19 43.68
CA TYR A 66 -9.56 -10.29 45.01
C TYR A 66 -8.99 -11.43 45.85
N ASN A 67 -8.05 -12.20 45.31
CA ASN A 67 -7.45 -13.36 45.97
C ASN A 67 -6.07 -13.00 46.53
N THR A 68 -6.04 -11.96 47.38
CA THR A 68 -4.91 -11.65 48.27
C THR A 68 -5.28 -12.14 49.67
N HIS A 69 -4.84 -13.36 50.00
CA HIS A 69 -4.76 -13.84 51.37
C HIS A 69 -3.59 -13.19 52.10
#